data_AF-A0A965R753-F1
#
_entry.id   AF-A0A965R753-F1
#
_cell.length_a   1.000
_cell.length_b   1.000
_cell.length_c   1.000
_cell.angle_alpha   90.00
_cell.angle_beta   90.00
_cell.angle_gamma   90.00
#
_symmetry.space_group_name_H-M   'P 1'
#
loop_
_entity.id
_entity.type
_entity.pdbx_description
1 polymer ?
#
loop_
_entity_poly.entity_id
_entity_poly.type
_entity_poly.pdbx_seq_one_letter_code
_entity_poly.pdbx_strand_id
1 'polypeptide(L)'
;MQMPIDFSVVAKNGAAYKFHVPNTWFNKNTNASVLPKWFGYGILNETYDAVVQIPSGISKVVIDPSHRLADINMLDNSYSKSWNELFDKMDFKFDFLQSVPFDRLKMHHLIRPDIWWNPADGIKLGIHAEGSYQQQSMHEYKFTAWLNTHILQGYDYLSTKSESWYKKYAPVNYILSYQSPITLQMPKLKWQLYSAFIDGLQQHKLGFAWAINKSNDFKVVAQTMWRPFSYDIDYLLYRNEWSSVRLQPNSSLNLSWTHSYQYQHGNGKYVASVRAPFFVGTGANAFNYTYAQLEAVNNNVVNKLLIKTRFMARYGKGTNVPNESALYLAGASPEELMNNKYTRSIGFIPTDWQGYSTDAINHFQQGGGLNLRGYAGYVPVEEREGAIYTAFKGTSGMAMNVEIEFSNYIKWRPAFFRKWIKADAYAFADAGIINLSSNQSGVYNQSTYTSKLSAWRADAGIGAAFTIKNYGPFTRVKPLVLRIDLPLFINRTPANAPDYTAFRWVVGIGRCF
;
A
#
# COMPACT_ATOMS: atom_id res chain seq x y z
N MET A 1 -36.77 11.37 -13.93
CA MET A 1 -37.18 9.97 -14.15
C MET A 1 -38.29 9.67 -13.16
N GLN A 2 -39.45 9.16 -13.61
CA GLN A 2 -40.57 8.79 -12.72
C GLN A 2 -40.54 7.28 -12.53
N MET A 3 -40.19 6.81 -11.33
CA MET A 3 -40.16 5.39 -10.98
C MET A 3 -41.07 5.09 -9.77
N PRO A 4 -42.28 4.53 -9.98
CA PRO A 4 -43.11 4.09 -8.87
C PRO A 4 -42.48 2.86 -8.20
N ILE A 5 -42.78 2.64 -6.91
CA ILE A 5 -42.17 1.58 -6.12
C ILE A 5 -43.11 0.39 -6.04
N ASP A 6 -42.61 -0.81 -6.35
CA ASP A 6 -43.26 -2.06 -5.98
C ASP A 6 -42.52 -2.67 -4.81
N PHE A 7 -43.25 -3.25 -3.86
CA PHE A 7 -42.66 -4.09 -2.83
C PHE A 7 -43.52 -5.30 -2.54
N SER A 8 -42.89 -6.35 -2.01
CA SER A 8 -43.54 -7.59 -1.60
C SER A 8 -43.27 -7.86 -0.13
N VAL A 9 -44.30 -8.30 0.59
CA VAL A 9 -44.20 -8.73 1.99
C VAL A 9 -44.48 -10.22 2.05
N VAL A 10 -43.49 -10.99 2.49
CA VAL A 10 -43.62 -12.43 2.74
C VAL A 10 -43.97 -12.62 4.19
N ALA A 11 -45.12 -13.24 4.42
CA ALA A 11 -45.62 -13.61 5.73
C ALA A 11 -44.89 -14.81 6.33
N LYS A 12 -44.98 -15.01 7.65
CA LYS A 12 -44.37 -16.17 8.33
C LYS A 12 -44.92 -17.52 7.88
N ASN A 13 -46.14 -17.56 7.35
CA ASN A 13 -46.75 -18.76 6.76
C ASN A 13 -46.34 -19.00 5.28
N GLY A 14 -45.46 -18.16 4.72
CA GLY A 14 -44.99 -18.26 3.33
C GLY A 14 -45.84 -17.50 2.30
N ALA A 15 -47.00 -16.94 2.67
CA ALA A 15 -47.83 -16.17 1.74
C ALA A 15 -47.12 -14.86 1.32
N ALA A 16 -47.16 -14.52 0.04
CA ALA A 16 -46.57 -13.30 -0.50
C ALA A 16 -47.65 -12.27 -0.88
N TYR A 17 -47.59 -11.11 -0.25
CA TYR A 17 -48.48 -9.96 -0.51
C TYR A 17 -47.73 -8.92 -1.33
N LYS A 18 -48.31 -8.47 -2.45
CA LYS A 18 -47.67 -7.51 -3.37
C LYS A 18 -48.34 -6.15 -3.26
N PHE A 19 -47.54 -5.10 -3.22
CA PHE A 19 -47.98 -3.72 -3.08
C PHE A 19 -47.36 -2.82 -4.14
N HIS A 20 -48.11 -1.81 -4.56
CA HIS A 20 -47.69 -0.80 -5.53
C HIS A 20 -47.88 0.60 -4.96
N VAL A 21 -46.81 1.39 -4.93
CA VAL A 21 -46.82 2.80 -4.53
C VAL A 21 -46.61 3.66 -5.77
N PRO A 22 -47.66 4.31 -6.30
CA PRO A 22 -47.51 5.21 -7.43
C PRO A 22 -46.81 6.50 -7.00
N ASN A 23 -46.02 7.09 -7.90
CA ASN A 23 -45.40 8.41 -7.71
C ASN A 23 -45.97 9.48 -8.65
N THR A 24 -46.94 9.11 -9.48
CA THR A 24 -47.71 10.01 -10.34
C THR A 24 -49.19 9.73 -10.17
N TRP A 25 -50.04 10.45 -10.92
CA TRP A 25 -51.47 10.14 -11.00
C TRP A 25 -51.76 8.92 -11.87
N PHE A 26 -50.76 8.45 -12.62
CA PHE A 26 -50.89 7.25 -13.44
C PHE A 26 -50.59 6.01 -12.61
N ASN A 27 -51.56 5.10 -12.55
CA ASN A 27 -51.41 3.76 -11.99
C ASN A 27 -51.21 2.77 -13.13
N LYS A 28 -50.11 2.01 -13.10
CA LYS A 28 -49.90 0.93 -14.05
C LYS A 28 -50.90 -0.21 -13.80
N ASN A 29 -51.21 -0.98 -14.83
CA ASN A 29 -52.01 -2.19 -14.66
C ASN A 29 -51.22 -3.23 -13.83
N THR A 30 -51.75 -3.61 -12.67
CA THR A 30 -51.08 -4.52 -11.71
C THR A 30 -52.09 -5.27 -10.85
N ASN A 31 -51.74 -6.50 -10.46
CA ASN A 31 -52.52 -7.30 -9.51
C ASN A 31 -52.11 -7.02 -8.04
N ALA A 32 -51.19 -6.09 -7.82
CA ALA A 32 -50.76 -5.67 -6.50
C ALA A 32 -51.77 -4.70 -5.86
N SER A 33 -51.85 -4.72 -4.53
CA SER A 33 -52.64 -3.73 -3.79
C SER A 33 -52.02 -2.35 -3.96
N VAL A 34 -52.77 -1.42 -4.55
CA VAL A 34 -52.32 -0.05 -4.78
C VAL A 34 -52.45 0.75 -3.48
N LEU A 35 -51.34 1.32 -3.03
CA LEU A 35 -51.25 2.15 -1.84
C LEU A 35 -51.32 3.65 -2.19
N PRO A 36 -51.50 4.55 -1.19
CA PRO A 36 -51.52 5.98 -1.43
C PRO A 36 -50.30 6.46 -2.23
N LYS A 37 -50.51 7.45 -3.09
CA LYS A 37 -49.43 8.02 -3.90
C LYS A 37 -48.34 8.62 -3.02
N TRP A 38 -47.08 8.36 -3.37
CA TRP A 38 -45.95 9.06 -2.76
C TRP A 38 -45.71 10.38 -3.49
N PHE A 39 -45.93 11.51 -2.79
CA PHE A 39 -45.70 12.86 -3.29
C PHE A 39 -44.23 13.31 -3.10
N GLY A 40 -43.30 12.36 -2.98
CA GLY A 40 -41.88 12.61 -2.81
C GLY A 40 -41.23 13.20 -4.06
N TYR A 41 -40.48 14.29 -3.90
CA TYR A 41 -39.63 14.82 -4.97
C TYR A 41 -38.38 15.52 -4.40
N GLY A 42 -37.21 14.95 -4.65
CA GLY A 42 -35.95 15.46 -4.12
C GLY A 42 -35.96 15.44 -2.59
N ILE A 43 -35.88 16.63 -1.98
CA ILE A 43 -35.92 16.82 -0.52
C ILE A 43 -37.34 17.01 0.05
N LEU A 44 -38.36 17.05 -0.81
CA LEU A 44 -39.74 17.20 -0.39
C LEU A 44 -40.35 15.81 -0.19
N ASN A 45 -40.95 15.57 0.97
CA ASN A 45 -41.57 14.29 1.35
C ASN A 45 -40.64 13.09 1.11
N GLU A 46 -39.41 13.14 1.60
CA GLU A 46 -38.38 12.10 1.42
C GLU A 46 -38.78 10.73 1.96
N THR A 47 -39.71 10.68 2.92
CA THR A 47 -40.15 9.45 3.56
C THR A 47 -41.58 9.12 3.14
N TYR A 48 -41.84 7.83 2.89
CA TYR A 48 -43.17 7.28 2.66
C TYR A 48 -43.42 6.13 3.64
N ASP A 49 -44.46 6.26 4.47
CA ASP A 49 -44.86 5.21 5.41
C ASP A 49 -46.02 4.39 4.84
N ALA A 50 -45.76 3.09 4.61
CA ALA A 50 -46.76 2.13 4.19
C ALA A 50 -47.24 1.30 5.40
N VAL A 51 -48.53 1.35 5.71
CA VAL A 51 -49.14 0.48 6.73
C VAL A 51 -49.87 -0.66 6.05
N VAL A 52 -49.44 -1.90 6.30
CA VAL A 52 -50.00 -3.12 5.71
C VAL A 52 -50.39 -4.12 6.79
N GLN A 53 -51.52 -4.80 6.61
CA GLN A 53 -52.02 -5.81 7.54
C GLN A 53 -51.58 -7.20 7.08
N ILE A 54 -50.73 -7.87 7.86
CA ILE A 54 -50.19 -9.21 7.58
C ILE A 54 -50.53 -10.12 8.76
N PRO A 55 -51.66 -10.87 8.70
CA PRO A 55 -52.22 -11.56 9.88
C PRO A 55 -51.27 -12.55 10.57
N SER A 56 -50.48 -13.30 9.80
CA SER A 56 -49.50 -14.25 10.35
C SER A 56 -48.15 -13.61 10.71
N GLY A 57 -48.04 -12.29 10.63
CA GLY A 57 -46.81 -11.54 10.85
C GLY A 57 -45.84 -11.55 9.64
N ILE A 58 -44.90 -10.60 9.66
CA ILE A 58 -43.92 -10.35 8.58
C ILE A 58 -42.67 -11.21 8.79
N SER A 59 -42.21 -11.86 7.73
CA SER A 59 -40.96 -12.63 7.67
C SER A 59 -39.88 -11.92 6.85
N LYS A 60 -40.27 -11.38 5.68
CA LYS A 60 -39.37 -10.69 4.75
C LYS A 60 -40.12 -9.58 4.00
N VAL A 61 -39.44 -8.46 3.76
CA VAL A 61 -39.92 -7.36 2.91
C VAL A 61 -38.89 -7.18 1.79
N VAL A 62 -39.36 -7.06 0.55
CA VAL A 62 -38.50 -6.86 -0.63
C VAL A 62 -39.03 -5.69 -1.45
N ILE A 63 -38.22 -4.65 -1.62
CA ILE A 63 -38.44 -3.55 -2.54
C ILE A 63 -37.90 -3.94 -3.91
N ASP A 64 -38.60 -3.54 -4.97
CA ASP A 64 -38.28 -3.88 -6.36
C ASP A 64 -38.03 -5.38 -6.60
N PRO A 65 -39.05 -6.22 -6.39
CA PRO A 65 -38.94 -7.66 -6.68
C PRO A 65 -38.67 -7.95 -8.17
N SER A 66 -38.76 -6.94 -9.05
CA SER A 66 -38.49 -7.06 -10.48
C SER A 66 -37.05 -6.71 -10.89
N HIS A 67 -36.28 -6.11 -9.98
CA HIS A 67 -34.94 -5.58 -10.23
C HIS A 67 -34.87 -4.57 -11.38
N ARG A 68 -35.93 -3.77 -11.58
CA ARG A 68 -36.03 -2.78 -12.65
C ARG A 68 -35.78 -1.35 -12.18
N LEU A 69 -35.83 -1.09 -10.86
CA LEU A 69 -35.47 0.20 -10.31
C LEU A 69 -33.98 0.44 -10.55
N ALA A 70 -33.67 1.65 -11.01
CA ALA A 70 -32.31 2.13 -11.13
C ALA A 70 -31.80 2.57 -9.75
N ASP A 71 -31.60 1.58 -8.89
CA ASP A 71 -31.10 1.75 -7.53
C ASP A 71 -29.57 1.55 -7.49
N ILE A 72 -28.91 2.40 -6.71
CA ILE A 72 -27.46 2.38 -6.51
C ILE A 72 -27.07 1.26 -5.54
N ASN A 73 -27.92 0.91 -4.56
CA ASN A 73 -27.56 -0.07 -3.53
C ASN A 73 -28.62 -1.18 -3.39
N MET A 74 -28.65 -2.12 -4.32
CA MET A 74 -29.63 -3.21 -4.28
C MET A 74 -29.45 -4.19 -3.10
N LEU A 75 -28.38 -4.08 -2.32
CA LEU A 75 -28.15 -4.91 -1.13
C LEU A 75 -29.10 -4.54 0.02
N ASP A 76 -29.65 -3.32 0.06
CA ASP A 76 -30.58 -2.90 1.12
C ASP A 76 -32.07 -3.03 0.71
N ASN A 77 -32.35 -3.44 -0.53
CA ASN A 77 -33.71 -3.64 -1.04
C ASN A 77 -34.48 -4.78 -0.38
N SER A 78 -33.92 -5.48 0.60
CA SER A 78 -34.68 -6.48 1.34
C SER A 78 -34.30 -6.51 2.81
N TYR A 79 -35.32 -6.77 3.64
CA TYR A 79 -35.21 -6.86 5.08
C TYR A 79 -35.89 -8.13 5.59
N SER A 80 -35.17 -8.88 6.41
CA SER A 80 -35.64 -10.03 7.14
C SER A 80 -34.90 -10.11 8.47
N LYS A 81 -35.56 -10.72 9.46
CA LYS A 81 -34.92 -11.08 10.73
C LYS A 81 -34.10 -12.37 10.63
N SER A 82 -34.14 -13.05 9.48
CA SER A 82 -33.40 -14.29 9.24
C SER A 82 -31.97 -14.01 8.76
N TRP A 83 -31.00 -14.70 9.35
CA TRP A 83 -29.60 -14.67 8.91
C TRP A 83 -29.42 -15.20 7.48
N ASN A 84 -30.30 -16.07 6.99
CA ASN A 84 -30.19 -16.65 5.64
C ASN A 84 -30.29 -15.60 4.54
N GLU A 85 -31.01 -14.50 4.77
CA GLU A 85 -31.17 -13.45 3.77
C GLU A 85 -29.88 -12.64 3.55
N LEU A 86 -29.05 -12.49 4.59
CA LEU A 86 -27.72 -11.92 4.43
C LEU A 86 -26.88 -12.77 3.47
N PHE A 87 -26.97 -14.10 3.57
CA PHE A 87 -26.26 -15.02 2.69
C PHE A 87 -26.81 -15.01 1.25
N ASP A 88 -28.11 -14.80 1.02
CA ASP A 88 -28.68 -14.70 -0.33
C ASP A 88 -28.07 -13.55 -1.16
N LYS A 89 -27.62 -12.48 -0.47
CA LYS A 89 -26.99 -11.28 -1.04
C LYS A 89 -25.47 -11.43 -1.20
N MET A 90 -24.89 -12.50 -0.67
CA MET A 90 -23.46 -12.80 -0.73
C MET A 90 -23.21 -13.92 -1.75
N ASP A 91 -22.22 -13.72 -2.60
CA ASP A 91 -21.79 -14.69 -3.61
C ASP A 91 -20.36 -15.14 -3.31
N PHE A 92 -20.25 -16.27 -2.60
CA PHE A 92 -18.96 -16.86 -2.23
C PHE A 92 -18.43 -17.74 -3.37
N LYS A 93 -17.22 -17.43 -3.84
CA LYS A 93 -16.56 -18.18 -4.90
C LYS A 93 -15.11 -18.47 -4.53
N PHE A 94 -14.62 -19.61 -5.00
CA PHE A 94 -13.20 -19.88 -4.98
C PHE A 94 -12.49 -18.93 -5.94
N ASP A 95 -11.38 -18.35 -5.50
CA ASP A 95 -10.65 -17.35 -6.27
C ASP A 95 -9.57 -17.99 -7.14
N PHE A 96 -9.87 -18.11 -8.43
CA PHE A 96 -8.93 -18.54 -9.46
C PHE A 96 -8.02 -17.41 -9.99
N LEU A 97 -7.99 -16.24 -9.32
CA LEU A 97 -7.23 -15.05 -9.72
C LEU A 97 -7.63 -14.52 -11.11
N GLN A 98 -8.91 -14.63 -11.44
CA GLN A 98 -9.52 -14.15 -12.68
C GLN A 98 -10.52 -13.02 -12.40
N SER A 99 -10.84 -12.23 -13.43
CA SER A 99 -11.86 -11.19 -13.32
C SER A 99 -13.25 -11.80 -13.08
N VAL A 100 -13.99 -11.22 -12.15
CA VAL A 100 -15.37 -11.62 -11.85
C VAL A 100 -16.33 -10.78 -12.71
N PRO A 101 -17.39 -11.38 -13.30
CA PRO A 101 -18.40 -10.61 -14.02
C PRO A 101 -19.06 -9.58 -13.10
N PHE A 102 -19.63 -8.53 -13.70
CA PHE A 102 -20.39 -7.54 -12.97
C PHE A 102 -21.72 -8.14 -12.49
N ASP A 103 -22.01 -8.01 -11.20
CA ASP A 103 -23.32 -8.30 -10.62
C ASP A 103 -23.74 -7.13 -9.71
N ARG A 104 -24.96 -6.65 -9.93
CA ARG A 104 -25.57 -5.56 -9.14
C ARG A 104 -26.42 -6.07 -7.98
N LEU A 105 -26.76 -7.37 -7.95
CA LEU A 105 -27.65 -7.95 -6.94
C LEU A 105 -26.88 -8.54 -5.76
N LYS A 106 -25.61 -8.91 -5.98
CA LYS A 106 -24.81 -9.63 -5.00
C LYS A 106 -23.48 -8.97 -4.74
N MET A 107 -23.00 -9.15 -3.52
CA MET A 107 -21.62 -8.86 -3.15
C MET A 107 -20.77 -10.10 -3.41
N HIS A 108 -19.71 -9.96 -4.21
CA HIS A 108 -18.81 -11.08 -4.50
C HIS A 108 -17.76 -11.21 -3.40
N HIS A 109 -17.56 -12.44 -2.93
CA HIS A 109 -16.56 -12.82 -1.94
C HIS A 109 -15.67 -13.92 -2.55
N LEU A 110 -14.44 -13.56 -2.85
CA LEU A 110 -13.44 -14.44 -3.47
C LEU A 110 -12.49 -14.95 -2.40
N ILE A 111 -12.42 -16.28 -2.23
CA ILE A 111 -11.63 -16.93 -1.19
C ILE A 111 -10.64 -17.91 -1.82
N ARG A 112 -9.39 -17.86 -1.39
CA ARG A 112 -8.32 -18.81 -1.80
C ARG A 112 -7.37 -19.12 -0.65
N PRO A 113 -6.73 -20.30 -0.66
CA PRO A 113 -5.57 -20.53 0.19
C PRO A 113 -4.46 -19.54 -0.16
N ASP A 114 -3.66 -19.18 0.84
CA ASP A 114 -2.47 -18.34 0.69
C ASP A 114 -1.31 -19.02 1.42
N ILE A 115 -0.14 -19.02 0.80
CA ILE A 115 1.07 -19.61 1.39
C ILE A 115 2.17 -18.56 1.28
N TRP A 116 2.87 -18.35 2.39
CA TRP A 116 4.05 -17.50 2.45
C TRP A 116 5.15 -18.18 3.25
N TRP A 117 6.34 -17.59 3.26
CA TRP A 117 7.46 -18.08 4.04
C TRP A 117 8.38 -16.93 4.42
N ASN A 118 8.96 -17.00 5.62
CA ASN A 118 10.14 -16.23 6.00
C ASN A 118 10.99 -17.08 6.99
N PRO A 119 12.28 -16.77 7.19
CA PRO A 119 13.15 -17.52 8.09
C PRO A 119 12.71 -17.52 9.55
N ALA A 120 12.02 -16.49 10.02
CA ALA A 120 11.63 -16.34 11.42
C ALA A 120 10.35 -17.12 11.78
N ASP A 121 9.36 -17.18 10.88
CA ASP A 121 8.07 -17.86 11.09
C ASP A 121 8.01 -19.26 10.46
N GLY A 122 8.94 -19.58 9.56
CA GLY A 122 8.86 -20.74 8.68
C GLY A 122 7.73 -20.59 7.65
N ILE A 123 7.13 -21.72 7.26
CA ILE A 123 5.99 -21.75 6.35
C ILE A 123 4.78 -21.12 7.03
N LYS A 124 4.17 -20.14 6.36
CA LYS A 124 2.96 -19.44 6.79
C LYS A 124 1.78 -19.95 5.96
N LEU A 125 0.87 -20.70 6.58
CA LEU A 125 -0.30 -21.27 5.92
C LEU A 125 -1.52 -20.39 6.20
N GLY A 126 -2.20 -19.92 5.16
CA GLY A 126 -3.21 -18.89 5.30
C GLY A 126 -4.38 -18.99 4.34
N ILE A 127 -5.30 -18.07 4.53
CA ILE A 127 -6.48 -17.85 3.69
C ILE A 127 -6.50 -16.39 3.31
N HIS A 128 -6.71 -16.13 2.02
CA HIS A 128 -6.99 -14.81 1.48
C HIS A 128 -8.47 -14.73 1.06
N ALA A 129 -9.14 -13.67 1.51
CA ALA A 129 -10.48 -13.32 1.10
C ALA A 129 -10.50 -11.87 0.61
N GLU A 130 -11.14 -11.62 -0.51
CA GLU A 130 -11.41 -10.26 -0.98
C GLU A 130 -12.80 -10.17 -1.58
N GLY A 131 -13.39 -8.98 -1.48
CA GLY A 131 -14.73 -8.78 -1.99
C GLY A 131 -15.03 -7.33 -2.23
N SER A 132 -16.07 -7.09 -3.04
CA SER A 132 -16.60 -5.77 -3.31
C SER A 132 -18.01 -5.89 -3.86
N TYR A 133 -18.80 -4.83 -3.68
CA TYR A 133 -20.07 -4.68 -4.36
C TYR A 133 -19.91 -3.80 -5.59
N GLN A 134 -20.62 -4.15 -6.68
CA GLN A 134 -20.61 -3.44 -7.97
C GLN A 134 -19.20 -3.12 -8.49
N GLN A 135 -18.32 -4.12 -8.54
CA GLN A 135 -16.95 -3.99 -9.04
C GLN A 135 -16.18 -2.81 -8.40
N GLN A 136 -16.00 -2.85 -7.07
CA GLN A 136 -15.18 -1.90 -6.29
C GLN A 136 -15.79 -0.50 -6.09
N SER A 137 -17.10 -0.35 -6.30
CA SER A 137 -17.79 0.89 -5.95
C SER A 137 -17.99 1.00 -4.42
N MET A 138 -18.36 -0.09 -3.75
CA MET A 138 -18.68 -0.14 -2.32
C MET A 138 -18.13 -1.38 -1.61
N HIS A 139 -17.92 -1.26 -0.30
CA HIS A 139 -17.51 -2.34 0.60
C HIS A 139 -16.31 -3.15 0.08
N GLU A 140 -15.32 -2.47 -0.52
CA GLU A 140 -14.13 -3.15 -0.99
C GLU A 140 -13.29 -3.58 0.20
N TYR A 141 -13.05 -4.87 0.34
CA TYR A 141 -12.21 -5.40 1.40
C TYR A 141 -11.20 -6.43 0.88
N LYS A 142 -10.07 -6.52 1.57
CA LYS A 142 -9.05 -7.55 1.41
C LYS A 142 -8.61 -7.99 2.80
N PHE A 143 -8.70 -9.28 3.05
CA PHE A 143 -8.32 -9.90 4.29
C PHE A 143 -7.40 -11.08 3.99
N THR A 144 -6.26 -11.13 4.65
CA THR A 144 -5.43 -12.33 4.65
C THR A 144 -5.05 -12.65 6.08
N ALA A 145 -5.11 -13.91 6.45
CA ALA A 145 -4.61 -14.41 7.73
C ALA A 145 -3.74 -15.64 7.52
N TRP A 146 -2.70 -15.79 8.33
CA TRP A 146 -1.77 -16.92 8.29
C TRP A 146 -1.52 -17.48 9.68
N LEU A 147 -1.34 -18.80 9.74
CA LEU A 147 -0.76 -19.54 10.84
C LEU A 147 0.73 -19.78 10.58
N ASN A 148 1.59 -19.42 11.53
CA ASN A 148 3.04 -19.51 11.44
C ASN A 148 3.52 -20.85 11.97
N THR A 149 3.88 -21.77 11.07
CA THR A 149 4.06 -23.18 11.44
C THR A 149 5.42 -23.50 12.04
N HIS A 150 6.43 -22.62 11.90
CA HIS A 150 7.84 -22.88 12.25
C HIS A 150 8.47 -24.04 11.45
N ILE A 151 7.77 -24.59 10.45
CA ILE A 151 8.32 -25.57 9.52
C ILE A 151 9.25 -24.85 8.55
N LEU A 152 10.46 -25.39 8.33
CA LEU A 152 11.53 -24.72 7.57
C LEU A 152 11.88 -23.32 8.13
N GLN A 153 11.83 -23.17 9.45
CA GLN A 153 12.37 -22.00 10.14
C GLN A 153 13.91 -22.01 10.05
N GLY A 154 14.52 -20.83 9.92
CA GLY A 154 15.96 -20.68 9.90
C GLY A 154 16.58 -21.05 11.26
N TYR A 155 17.77 -21.65 11.23
CA TYR A 155 18.43 -22.18 12.42
C TYR A 155 18.60 -21.12 13.52
N ASP A 156 18.98 -19.90 13.14
CA ASP A 156 19.20 -18.76 14.06
C ASP A 156 17.92 -18.29 14.77
N TYR A 157 16.75 -18.70 14.27
CA TYR A 157 15.44 -18.29 14.77
C TYR A 157 14.72 -19.41 15.53
N LEU A 158 15.30 -20.61 15.60
CA LEU A 158 14.71 -21.72 16.33
C LEU A 158 14.56 -21.37 17.82
N SER A 159 13.39 -21.72 18.38
CA SER A 159 13.20 -21.72 19.83
C SER A 159 14.10 -22.77 20.48
N THR A 160 14.70 -22.44 21.63
CA THR A 160 15.49 -23.42 22.38
C THR A 160 14.56 -24.49 22.96
N LYS A 161 15.08 -25.68 23.31
CA LYS A 161 14.27 -26.78 23.84
C LYS A 161 13.47 -26.41 25.10
N SER A 162 13.91 -25.40 25.85
CA SER A 162 13.24 -24.91 27.07
C SER A 162 12.20 -23.82 26.80
N GLU A 163 12.02 -23.37 25.56
CA GLU A 163 11.10 -22.31 25.16
C GLU A 163 9.93 -22.84 24.34
N SER A 164 8.73 -22.32 24.60
CA SER A 164 7.58 -22.56 23.73
C SER A 164 7.85 -22.00 22.33
N TRP A 165 7.38 -22.69 21.29
CA TRP A 165 7.55 -22.28 19.89
C TRP A 165 7.09 -20.84 19.65
N TYR A 166 6.01 -20.40 20.29
CA TYR A 166 5.45 -19.06 20.13
C TYR A 166 5.89 -18.04 21.19
N LYS A 167 6.98 -18.31 21.91
CA LYS A 167 7.51 -17.35 22.89
C LYS A 167 8.13 -16.13 22.22
N LYS A 168 8.80 -16.33 21.08
CA LYS A 168 9.50 -15.27 20.32
C LYS A 168 8.66 -14.70 19.19
N TYR A 169 8.04 -15.57 18.40
CA TYR A 169 7.30 -15.20 17.20
C TYR A 169 5.83 -15.55 17.34
N ALA A 170 4.96 -14.64 16.89
CA ALA A 170 3.53 -14.79 17.09
C ALA A 170 2.96 -15.94 16.23
N PRO A 171 1.93 -16.65 16.72
CA PRO A 171 1.36 -17.78 15.98
C PRO A 171 0.55 -17.35 14.75
N VAL A 172 -0.01 -16.14 14.77
CA VAL A 172 -0.95 -15.67 13.76
C VAL A 172 -0.52 -14.31 13.23
N ASN A 173 -0.57 -14.17 11.91
CA ASN A 173 -0.49 -12.88 11.25
C ASN A 173 -1.76 -12.58 10.47
N TYR A 174 -2.06 -11.29 10.30
CA TYR A 174 -3.15 -10.85 9.44
C TYR A 174 -2.88 -9.50 8.78
N ILE A 175 -3.57 -9.28 7.68
CA ILE A 175 -3.70 -7.98 7.01
C ILE A 175 -5.16 -7.80 6.62
N LEU A 176 -5.76 -6.71 7.07
CA LEU A 176 -7.10 -6.26 6.71
C LEU A 176 -6.99 -4.88 6.04
N SER A 177 -7.63 -4.74 4.89
CA SER A 177 -7.89 -3.46 4.24
C SER A 177 -9.36 -3.39 3.88
N TYR A 178 -9.97 -2.25 4.18
CA TYR A 178 -11.37 -1.98 3.86
C TYR A 178 -11.51 -0.55 3.38
N GLN A 179 -12.34 -0.31 2.36
CA GLN A 179 -12.74 1.02 1.96
C GLN A 179 -14.16 1.05 1.40
N SER A 180 -14.87 2.15 1.64
CA SER A 180 -16.21 2.37 1.10
C SER A 180 -16.49 3.86 0.99
N PRO A 181 -17.37 4.30 0.07
CA PRO A 181 -17.91 5.65 0.09
C PRO A 181 -18.48 6.01 1.47
N ILE A 182 -18.32 7.26 1.90
CA ILE A 182 -18.97 7.76 3.12
C ILE A 182 -20.48 7.82 2.91
N THR A 183 -20.89 8.30 1.73
CA THR A 183 -22.29 8.37 1.31
C THR A 183 -22.42 7.96 -0.15
N LEU A 184 -23.61 7.52 -0.55
CA LEU A 184 -23.91 7.16 -1.94
C LEU A 184 -23.89 8.39 -2.87
N GLN A 185 -24.14 9.57 -2.33
CA GLN A 185 -24.11 10.85 -3.06
C GLN A 185 -22.68 11.33 -3.34
N MET A 186 -21.70 10.89 -2.55
CA MET A 186 -20.28 11.21 -2.73
C MET A 186 -19.42 9.96 -2.94
N PRO A 187 -19.63 9.18 -4.03
CA PRO A 187 -18.95 7.91 -4.25
C PRO A 187 -17.43 8.03 -4.41
N LYS A 188 -16.94 9.24 -4.72
CA LYS A 188 -15.52 9.56 -4.85
C LYS A 188 -14.83 9.90 -3.53
N LEU A 189 -15.60 10.13 -2.46
CA LEU A 189 -15.08 10.35 -1.10
C LEU A 189 -15.28 9.06 -0.30
N LYS A 190 -14.20 8.31 -0.14
CA LYS A 190 -14.19 7.01 0.54
C LYS A 190 -13.51 7.14 1.90
N TRP A 191 -14.04 6.47 2.91
CA TRP A 191 -13.29 6.20 4.13
C TRP A 191 -12.50 4.90 3.95
N GLN A 192 -11.38 4.80 4.67
CA GLN A 192 -10.41 3.72 4.55
C GLN A 192 -9.97 3.25 5.92
N LEU A 193 -9.93 1.94 6.10
CA LEU A 193 -9.38 1.25 7.26
C LEU A 193 -8.30 0.27 6.79
N TYR A 194 -7.18 0.27 7.48
CA TYR A 194 -6.13 -0.72 7.34
C TYR A 194 -5.71 -1.18 8.72
N SER A 195 -5.62 -2.49 8.94
CA SER A 195 -5.15 -3.06 10.19
C SER A 195 -4.31 -4.29 9.86
N ALA A 196 -3.12 -4.36 10.41
CA ALA A 196 -2.21 -5.46 10.17
C ALA A 196 -1.41 -5.82 11.42
N PHE A 197 -1.21 -7.12 11.60
CA PHE A 197 -0.18 -7.67 12.45
C PHE A 197 0.62 -8.68 11.64
N ILE A 198 1.77 -8.27 11.12
CA ILE A 198 2.54 -9.05 10.14
C ILE A 198 4.04 -8.86 10.37
N ASP A 199 4.80 -9.95 10.37
CA ASP A 199 6.27 -9.95 10.47
C ASP A 199 6.78 -9.07 11.63
N GLY A 200 6.18 -9.23 12.81
CA GLY A 200 6.49 -8.49 14.04
C GLY A 200 6.00 -7.04 14.08
N LEU A 201 5.30 -6.55 13.06
CA LEU A 201 4.80 -5.17 13.00
C LEU A 201 3.31 -5.11 13.27
N GLN A 202 2.88 -4.28 14.21
CA GLN A 202 1.50 -3.79 14.27
C GLN A 202 1.40 -2.46 13.52
N GLN A 203 0.44 -2.37 12.60
CA GLN A 203 0.17 -1.15 11.86
C GLN A 203 -1.32 -0.97 11.62
N HIS A 204 -1.82 0.20 12.03
CA HIS A 204 -3.23 0.56 11.90
C HIS A 204 -3.35 1.92 11.22
N LYS A 205 -4.26 2.05 10.26
CA LYS A 205 -4.53 3.31 9.54
C LYS A 205 -6.03 3.52 9.42
N LEU A 206 -6.45 4.75 9.64
CA LEU A 206 -7.81 5.22 9.40
C LEU A 206 -7.72 6.52 8.60
N GLY A 207 -8.50 6.64 7.54
CA GLY A 207 -8.41 7.82 6.69
C GLY A 207 -9.54 8.02 5.72
N PHE A 208 -9.41 9.08 4.94
CA PHE A 208 -10.30 9.45 3.85
C PHE A 208 -9.50 9.60 2.56
N ALA A 209 -10.05 9.10 1.47
CA ALA A 209 -9.53 9.28 0.12
C ALA A 209 -10.60 9.94 -0.74
N TRP A 210 -10.27 11.09 -1.32
CA TRP A 210 -11.15 11.89 -2.15
C TRP A 210 -10.58 12.04 -3.55
N ALA A 211 -11.20 11.36 -4.52
CA ALA A 211 -10.95 11.61 -5.93
C ALA A 211 -11.70 12.87 -6.37
N ILE A 212 -11.10 14.04 -6.16
CA ILE A 212 -11.73 15.36 -6.43
C ILE A 212 -12.15 15.43 -7.90
N ASN A 213 -11.25 15.06 -8.80
CA ASN A 213 -11.51 14.97 -10.24
C ASN A 213 -10.58 13.91 -10.88
N LYS A 214 -10.57 13.81 -12.21
CA LYS A 214 -9.78 12.79 -12.94
C LYS A 214 -8.26 12.93 -12.74
N SER A 215 -7.79 14.10 -12.34
CA SER A 215 -6.37 14.42 -12.19
C SER A 215 -5.94 14.63 -10.75
N ASN A 216 -6.88 14.87 -9.82
CA ASN A 216 -6.56 15.28 -8.46
C ASN A 216 -7.17 14.33 -7.44
N ASP A 217 -6.30 13.71 -6.65
CA ASP A 217 -6.65 12.88 -5.50
C ASP A 217 -6.12 13.53 -4.23
N PHE A 218 -6.93 13.53 -3.18
CA PHE A 218 -6.54 13.98 -1.85
C PHE A 218 -6.74 12.87 -0.82
N LYS A 219 -5.79 12.71 0.10
CA LYS A 219 -5.85 11.70 1.15
C LYS A 219 -5.48 12.29 2.51
N VAL A 220 -6.26 11.93 3.52
CA VAL A 220 -5.99 12.21 4.93
C VAL A 220 -5.95 10.89 5.67
N VAL A 221 -4.82 10.54 6.29
CA VAL A 221 -4.64 9.23 6.94
C VAL A 221 -3.98 9.42 8.30
N ALA A 222 -4.71 9.10 9.36
CA ALA A 222 -4.14 8.84 10.68
C ALA A 222 -3.56 7.43 10.67
N GLN A 223 -2.33 7.27 11.13
CA GLN A 223 -1.68 5.98 11.25
C GLN A 223 -1.00 5.83 12.61
N THR A 224 -0.87 4.60 13.06
CA THR A 224 -0.02 4.21 14.18
C THR A 224 0.66 2.89 13.88
N MET A 225 1.92 2.76 14.26
CA MET A 225 2.67 1.51 14.12
C MET A 225 3.72 1.34 15.21
N TRP A 226 3.99 0.09 15.58
CA TRP A 226 5.04 -0.27 16.52
C TRP A 226 5.36 -1.77 16.43
N ARG A 227 6.52 -2.14 16.96
CA ARG A 227 6.88 -3.55 17.21
C ARG A 227 6.61 -3.91 18.68
N PRO A 228 5.71 -4.87 18.98
CA PRO A 228 5.31 -5.19 20.34
C PRO A 228 6.37 -5.92 21.18
N PHE A 229 7.28 -6.68 20.57
CA PHE A 229 8.25 -7.56 21.23
C PHE A 229 9.69 -7.21 20.82
N SER A 230 10.66 -7.52 21.69
CA SER A 230 12.09 -7.29 21.41
C SER A 230 12.61 -8.11 20.23
N TYR A 231 12.09 -9.32 20.02
CA TYR A 231 12.48 -10.22 18.93
C TYR A 231 11.91 -9.80 17.56
N ASP A 232 10.97 -8.84 17.52
CA ASP A 232 10.39 -8.39 16.26
C ASP A 232 11.42 -7.71 15.34
N ILE A 233 12.58 -7.31 15.85
CA ILE A 233 13.66 -6.78 15.02
C ILE A 233 14.32 -7.85 14.14
N ASP A 234 14.16 -9.15 14.46
CA ASP A 234 14.73 -10.26 13.69
C ASP A 234 14.16 -10.34 12.28
N TYR A 235 12.94 -9.85 12.07
CA TYR A 235 12.32 -9.77 10.75
C TYR A 235 12.98 -8.74 9.84
N LEU A 236 13.67 -7.74 10.38
CA LEU A 236 14.10 -6.56 9.63
C LEU A 236 15.40 -6.79 8.86
N LEU A 237 15.45 -6.28 7.63
CA LEU A 237 16.69 -6.17 6.84
C LEU A 237 17.69 -5.19 7.48
N TYR A 238 17.20 -4.16 8.16
CA TYR A 238 18.00 -3.13 8.82
C TYR A 238 17.63 -3.08 10.30
N ARG A 239 18.10 -4.07 11.08
CA ARG A 239 17.69 -4.28 12.48
C ARG A 239 17.87 -3.05 13.38
N ASN A 240 18.95 -2.30 13.17
CA ASN A 240 19.28 -1.10 13.95
C ASN A 240 18.52 0.16 13.53
N GLU A 241 17.77 0.09 12.42
CA GLU A 241 17.10 1.25 11.83
C GLU A 241 15.60 1.26 12.12
N TRP A 242 15.19 0.62 13.21
CA TRP A 242 13.82 0.66 13.73
C TRP A 242 13.80 1.14 15.17
N SER A 243 12.84 2.01 15.50
CA SER A 243 12.80 2.67 16.80
C SER A 243 11.44 2.60 17.51
N SER A 244 10.33 2.41 16.78
CA SER A 244 9.00 2.34 17.41
C SER A 244 8.74 1.01 18.12
N VAL A 245 8.40 1.12 19.40
CA VAL A 245 8.04 0.03 20.30
C VAL A 245 6.67 0.27 20.92
N ARG A 246 6.09 -0.74 21.59
CA ARG A 246 4.74 -0.63 22.19
C ARG A 246 4.54 0.61 23.09
N LEU A 247 5.57 0.99 23.85
CA LEU A 247 5.53 2.16 24.76
C LEU A 247 5.78 3.50 24.05
N GLN A 248 6.27 3.46 22.81
CA GLN A 248 6.60 4.63 22.00
C GLN A 248 6.17 4.35 20.54
N PRO A 249 4.85 4.32 20.27
CA PRO A 249 4.35 4.05 18.93
C PRO A 249 4.62 5.22 17.99
N ASN A 250 4.91 4.91 16.72
CA ASN A 250 5.02 5.91 15.67
C ASN A 250 3.64 6.23 15.12
N SER A 251 3.00 7.22 15.73
CA SER A 251 1.66 7.68 15.37
C SER A 251 1.73 9.02 14.64
N SER A 252 1.08 9.12 13.49
CA SER A 252 1.15 10.31 12.63
C SER A 252 -0.12 10.56 11.85
N LEU A 253 -0.37 11.83 11.55
CA LEU A 253 -1.38 12.29 10.62
C LEU A 253 -0.70 12.64 9.29
N ASN A 254 -1.19 12.08 8.20
CA ASN A 254 -0.62 12.21 6.86
C ASN A 254 -1.63 12.88 5.94
N LEU A 255 -1.22 13.96 5.30
CA LEU A 255 -1.96 14.60 4.22
C LEU A 255 -1.20 14.37 2.93
N SER A 256 -1.89 13.99 1.86
CA SER A 256 -1.29 13.81 0.55
C SER A 256 -2.21 14.30 -0.55
N TRP A 257 -1.67 15.12 -1.45
CA TRP A 257 -2.31 15.53 -2.69
C TRP A 257 -1.53 14.98 -3.86
N THR A 258 -2.22 14.28 -4.76
CA THR A 258 -1.66 13.76 -6.01
C THR A 258 -2.30 14.46 -7.18
N HIS A 259 -1.47 15.02 -8.06
CA HIS A 259 -1.89 15.61 -9.34
C HIS A 259 -1.30 14.81 -10.49
N SER A 260 -2.14 14.19 -11.32
CA SER A 260 -1.73 13.43 -12.51
C SER A 260 -2.01 14.23 -13.78
N TYR A 261 -1.02 14.29 -14.67
CA TYR A 261 -1.09 15.02 -15.94
C TYR A 261 -0.61 14.17 -17.11
N GLN A 262 -1.10 14.51 -18.30
CA GLN A 262 -0.72 13.89 -19.57
C GLN A 262 -0.49 14.98 -20.60
N TYR A 263 0.49 14.77 -21.49
CA TYR A 263 0.81 15.65 -22.61
C TYR A 263 1.22 14.79 -23.81
N GLN A 264 1.37 15.39 -24.99
CA GLN A 264 1.49 14.65 -26.26
C GLN A 264 2.55 13.54 -26.25
N HIS A 265 3.68 13.76 -25.58
CA HIS A 265 4.82 12.84 -25.57
C HIS A 265 5.08 12.23 -24.19
N GLY A 266 4.12 12.30 -23.26
CA GLY A 266 4.39 11.79 -21.93
C GLY A 266 3.27 11.98 -20.91
N ASN A 267 3.57 11.55 -19.69
CA ASN A 267 2.69 11.67 -18.55
C ASN A 267 3.51 11.80 -17.28
N GLY A 268 2.89 12.30 -16.24
CA GLY A 268 3.55 12.39 -14.94
C GLY A 268 2.57 12.61 -13.82
N LYS A 269 3.13 12.69 -12.62
CA LYS A 269 2.40 13.03 -11.42
C LYS A 269 3.26 13.84 -10.45
N TYR A 270 2.60 14.70 -9.70
CA TYR A 270 3.15 15.32 -8.50
C TYR A 270 2.46 14.72 -7.29
N VAL A 271 3.22 14.46 -6.23
CA VAL A 271 2.72 14.08 -4.92
C VAL A 271 3.29 15.06 -3.91
N ALA A 272 2.45 15.94 -3.38
CA ALA A 272 2.78 16.74 -2.22
C ALA A 272 2.23 16.05 -0.97
N SER A 273 3.06 15.90 0.06
CA SER A 273 2.63 15.30 1.33
C SER A 273 3.16 16.06 2.54
N VAL A 274 2.37 16.04 3.60
CA VAL A 274 2.74 16.56 4.91
C VAL A 274 2.47 15.47 5.93
N ARG A 275 3.44 15.21 6.80
CA ARG A 275 3.30 14.29 7.93
C ARG A 275 3.57 15.06 9.22
N ALA A 276 2.67 14.92 10.18
CA ALA A 276 2.81 15.47 11.52
C ALA A 276 2.59 14.36 12.58
N PRO A 277 3.16 14.49 13.78
CA PRO A 277 2.93 13.50 14.84
C PRO A 277 1.49 13.63 15.36
N PHE A 278 0.85 12.51 15.69
CA PHE A 278 -0.55 12.47 16.09
C PHE A 278 -0.76 11.49 17.24
N PHE A 279 -1.26 11.94 18.39
CA PHE A 279 -1.43 11.12 19.60
C PHE A 279 -0.19 10.30 20.00
N VAL A 280 0.99 10.93 19.97
CA VAL A 280 2.29 10.31 20.33
C VAL A 280 2.59 10.35 21.84
N GLY A 281 1.68 10.88 22.65
CA GLY A 281 1.86 11.09 24.09
C GLY A 281 2.69 12.33 24.44
N THR A 282 2.89 12.58 25.73
CA THR A 282 3.63 13.73 26.29
C THR A 282 4.93 13.32 26.99
N GLY A 283 5.31 12.04 26.96
CA GLY A 283 6.54 11.56 27.58
C GLY A 283 7.78 12.17 26.93
N ALA A 284 8.88 12.27 27.69
CA ALA A 284 10.15 12.84 27.21
C ALA A 284 10.70 12.13 25.95
N ASN A 285 10.35 10.86 25.76
CA ASN A 285 10.75 10.04 24.62
C ASN A 285 9.70 10.03 23.49
N ALA A 286 8.62 10.81 23.56
CA ALA A 286 7.62 10.82 22.48
C ALA A 286 8.27 11.26 21.16
N PHE A 287 7.89 10.62 20.05
CA PHE A 287 8.37 11.04 18.73
C PHE A 287 7.87 12.45 18.43
N ASN A 288 8.78 13.33 18.05
CA ASN A 288 8.49 14.71 17.70
C ASN A 288 9.16 15.01 16.37
N TYR A 289 8.39 14.86 15.30
CA TYR A 289 8.85 15.12 13.95
C TYR A 289 7.70 15.54 13.04
N THR A 290 8.02 16.42 12.08
CA THR A 290 7.11 16.82 11.01
C THR A 290 7.92 16.92 9.73
N TYR A 291 7.32 16.62 8.59
CA TYR A 291 7.95 16.93 7.30
C TYR A 291 6.93 17.29 6.23
N ALA A 292 7.37 18.12 5.30
CA ALA A 292 6.73 18.33 4.01
C ALA A 292 7.59 17.68 2.93
N GLN A 293 6.96 17.04 1.96
CA GLN A 293 7.63 16.36 0.87
C GLN A 293 6.92 16.65 -0.46
N LEU A 294 7.71 16.85 -1.50
CA LEU A 294 7.28 16.91 -2.88
C LEU A 294 8.00 15.81 -3.67
N GLU A 295 7.23 15.00 -4.38
CA GLU A 295 7.76 14.05 -5.37
C GLU A 295 7.13 14.34 -6.73
N ALA A 296 7.95 14.49 -7.76
CA ALA A 296 7.53 14.68 -9.13
C ALA A 296 8.10 13.54 -9.98
N VAL A 297 7.24 12.74 -10.58
CA VAL A 297 7.64 11.68 -11.52
C VAL A 297 7.10 12.04 -12.90
N ASN A 298 7.96 12.00 -13.91
CA ASN A 298 7.60 12.29 -15.30
C ASN A 298 8.20 11.23 -16.22
N ASN A 299 7.38 10.73 -17.14
CA ASN A 299 7.72 9.80 -18.19
C ASN A 299 7.56 10.53 -19.52
N ASN A 300 8.63 10.61 -20.29
CA ASN A 300 8.68 11.28 -21.57
C ASN A 300 9.21 10.32 -22.65
N VAL A 301 8.58 10.31 -23.82
CA VAL A 301 9.01 9.51 -24.97
C VAL A 301 9.65 10.43 -25.98
N VAL A 302 10.95 10.25 -26.21
CA VAL A 302 11.70 10.94 -27.26
C VAL A 302 12.14 9.90 -28.29
N ASN A 303 11.53 9.92 -29.48
CA ASN A 303 11.71 8.89 -30.49
C ASN A 303 11.43 7.47 -29.92
N LYS A 304 12.45 6.63 -29.86
CA LYS A 304 12.37 5.28 -29.28
C LYS A 304 12.85 5.22 -27.82
N LEU A 305 13.37 6.31 -27.27
CA LEU A 305 13.81 6.38 -25.87
C LEU A 305 12.62 6.69 -24.95
N LEU A 306 12.55 6.00 -23.83
CA LEU A 306 11.69 6.38 -22.71
C LEU A 306 12.57 6.99 -21.62
N ILE A 307 12.42 8.29 -21.41
CA ILE A 307 13.11 9.05 -20.37
C ILE A 307 12.18 9.13 -19.17
N LYS A 308 12.61 8.58 -18.04
CA LYS A 308 11.92 8.68 -16.76
C LYS A 308 12.73 9.58 -15.86
N THR A 309 12.07 10.54 -15.24
CA THR A 309 12.69 11.46 -14.30
C THR A 309 11.91 11.45 -13.00
N ARG A 310 12.61 11.41 -11.88
CA ARG A 310 12.04 11.68 -10.56
C ARG A 310 12.79 12.83 -9.92
N PHE A 311 12.04 13.79 -9.39
CA PHE A 311 12.54 14.77 -8.45
C PHE A 311 11.87 14.54 -7.10
N MET A 312 12.65 14.53 -6.04
CA MET A 312 12.14 14.44 -4.67
C MET A 312 12.78 15.54 -3.83
N ALA A 313 11.98 16.23 -3.03
CA ALA A 313 12.47 17.11 -1.98
C ALA A 313 11.67 16.88 -0.70
N ARG A 314 12.37 16.72 0.43
CA ARG A 314 11.76 16.64 1.75
C ARG A 314 12.40 17.69 2.65
N TYR A 315 11.57 18.42 3.37
CA TYR A 315 11.98 19.33 4.43
C TYR A 315 11.34 18.86 5.73
N GLY A 316 12.15 18.35 6.64
CA GLY A 316 11.73 17.77 7.91
C GLY A 316 12.40 18.44 9.11
N LYS A 317 11.63 18.59 10.18
CA LYS A 317 12.08 19.08 11.49
C LYS A 317 11.62 18.14 12.58
N GLY A 318 12.31 18.19 13.71
CA GLY A 318 12.02 17.36 14.87
C GLY A 318 13.28 17.08 15.65
N THR A 319 13.14 16.92 16.96
CA THR A 319 14.23 16.54 17.85
C THR A 319 14.30 15.03 18.04
N ASN A 320 13.20 14.31 17.78
CA ASN A 320 13.11 12.87 17.95
C ASN A 320 12.32 12.26 16.78
N VAL A 321 13.04 11.91 15.71
CA VAL A 321 12.48 11.35 14.48
C VAL A 321 12.66 9.83 14.51
N PRO A 322 11.59 9.04 14.30
CA PRO A 322 11.71 7.59 14.25
C PRO A 322 12.61 7.16 13.09
N ASN A 323 13.55 6.25 13.36
CA ASN A 323 14.52 5.76 12.36
C ASN A 323 13.83 5.19 11.12
N GLU A 324 12.70 4.50 11.31
CA GLU A 324 11.97 3.88 10.21
C GLU A 324 11.29 4.89 9.27
N SER A 325 11.02 6.11 9.73
CA SER A 325 10.37 7.19 8.95
C SER A 325 11.35 8.28 8.48
N ALA A 326 12.63 8.17 8.83
CA ALA A 326 13.66 9.12 8.38
C ALA A 326 13.82 9.10 6.85
N LEU A 327 14.47 10.13 6.30
CA LEU A 327 14.85 10.15 4.89
C LEU A 327 16.17 9.39 4.72
N TYR A 328 16.24 8.50 3.75
CA TYR A 328 17.44 7.71 3.45
C TYR A 328 18.05 8.13 2.11
N LEU A 329 19.38 8.10 2.03
CA LEU A 329 20.15 8.52 0.86
C LEU A 329 19.98 7.54 -0.31
N ALA A 330 20.19 6.25 -0.06
CA ALA A 330 20.35 5.28 -1.14
C ALA A 330 19.05 4.62 -1.60
N GLY A 331 18.01 4.62 -0.77
CA GLY A 331 16.79 3.87 -1.05
C GLY A 331 15.69 4.06 -0.01
N ALA A 332 14.74 3.14 -0.04
CA ALA A 332 13.57 3.13 0.83
C ALA A 332 13.91 3.15 2.32
N SER A 333 13.12 3.89 3.09
CA SER A 333 13.20 3.82 4.55
C SER A 333 12.68 2.46 5.06
N PRO A 334 13.05 2.02 6.28
CA PRO A 334 12.52 0.79 6.87
C PRO A 334 10.99 0.73 6.90
N GLU A 335 10.29 1.86 7.11
CA GLU A 335 8.82 1.95 6.98
C GLU A 335 8.37 1.67 5.53
N GLU A 336 9.05 2.24 4.53
CA GLU A 336 8.73 2.02 3.11
C GLU A 336 8.98 0.56 2.69
N LEU A 337 10.01 -0.09 3.23
CA LEU A 337 10.29 -1.52 3.02
C LEU A 337 9.14 -2.42 3.47
N MET A 338 8.37 -2.02 4.49
CA MET A 338 7.23 -2.80 4.98
C MET A 338 6.07 -2.88 3.96
N ASN A 339 6.01 -1.94 3.00
CA ASN A 339 4.97 -1.92 1.98
C ASN A 339 5.18 -2.98 0.88
N ASN A 340 6.36 -3.61 0.82
CA ASN A 340 6.68 -4.64 -0.16
C ASN A 340 6.86 -6.00 0.53
N LYS A 341 6.05 -6.99 0.11
CA LYS A 341 6.04 -8.33 0.70
C LYS A 341 7.37 -9.08 0.62
N TYR A 342 8.26 -8.70 -0.29
CA TYR A 342 9.59 -9.31 -0.47
C TYR A 342 10.68 -8.63 0.37
N THR A 343 10.43 -7.44 0.92
CA THR A 343 11.42 -6.66 1.68
C THR A 343 10.96 -6.35 3.10
N ARG A 344 9.69 -6.58 3.42
CA ARG A 344 9.15 -6.39 4.78
C ARG A 344 9.72 -7.37 5.81
N SER A 345 10.27 -8.50 5.34
CA SER A 345 10.92 -9.50 6.15
C SER A 345 12.17 -10.04 5.45
N ILE A 346 13.15 -10.48 6.24
CA ILE A 346 14.29 -11.27 5.80
C ILE A 346 13.86 -12.55 5.05
N GLY A 347 14.79 -13.13 4.28
CA GLY A 347 14.61 -14.42 3.61
C GLY A 347 14.88 -14.40 2.12
N PHE A 348 14.39 -13.37 1.41
CA PHE A 348 14.63 -13.23 -0.03
C PHE A 348 15.93 -12.51 -0.37
N ILE A 349 16.48 -11.77 0.59
CA ILE A 349 17.70 -10.98 0.44
C ILE A 349 18.79 -11.66 1.27
N PRO A 350 19.96 -11.99 0.66
CA PRO A 350 21.09 -12.58 1.37
C PRO A 350 21.48 -11.78 2.62
N THR A 351 21.86 -12.48 3.69
CA THR A 351 22.24 -11.87 4.97
C THR A 351 23.38 -10.86 4.82
N ASP A 352 24.36 -11.16 3.97
CA ASP A 352 25.51 -10.28 3.74
C ASP A 352 25.11 -9.00 2.98
N TRP A 353 23.90 -8.97 2.38
CA TRP A 353 23.37 -7.79 1.68
C TRP A 353 22.48 -6.92 2.56
N GLN A 354 22.35 -7.28 3.83
CA GLN A 354 21.57 -6.57 4.83
C GLN A 354 22.46 -5.57 5.58
N GLY A 355 21.84 -4.55 6.18
CA GLY A 355 22.55 -3.56 6.98
C GLY A 355 23.30 -2.47 6.20
N TYR A 356 24.12 -1.74 6.96
CA TYR A 356 24.90 -0.58 6.52
C TYR A 356 26.37 -0.73 6.94
N SER A 357 27.28 -0.27 6.10
CA SER A 357 28.74 -0.29 6.32
C SER A 357 29.37 1.08 6.07
N THR A 358 30.37 1.45 6.88
CA THR A 358 31.19 2.66 6.69
C THR A 358 32.28 2.49 5.64
N ASP A 359 32.51 1.26 5.19
CA ASP A 359 33.72 0.88 4.48
C ASP A 359 33.42 0.33 3.07
N ALA A 360 32.18 -0.10 2.83
CA ALA A 360 31.79 -0.76 1.59
C ALA A 360 30.37 -0.37 1.16
N ILE A 361 30.15 -0.48 -0.15
CA ILE A 361 28.82 -0.41 -0.77
C ILE A 361 28.25 -1.82 -0.82
N ASN A 362 26.97 -1.94 -0.54
CA ASN A 362 26.25 -3.20 -0.47
C ASN A 362 25.55 -3.53 -1.81
N HIS A 363 24.96 -4.72 -1.92
CA HIS A 363 24.40 -5.27 -3.15
C HIS A 363 22.88 -5.22 -3.23
N PHE A 364 22.18 -4.74 -2.20
CA PHE A 364 20.72 -4.64 -2.20
C PHE A 364 20.26 -3.17 -2.24
N GLN A 365 19.32 -2.87 -3.14
CA GLN A 365 18.73 -1.54 -3.27
C GLN A 365 17.22 -1.63 -3.50
N GLN A 366 16.43 -0.94 -2.67
CA GLN A 366 14.98 -0.80 -2.83
C GLN A 366 14.63 0.65 -3.16
N GLY A 367 13.81 0.87 -4.19
CA GLY A 367 13.38 2.20 -4.61
C GLY A 367 12.57 2.91 -3.51
N GLY A 368 12.91 4.16 -3.25
CA GLY A 368 12.39 4.98 -2.15
C GLY A 368 13.46 5.97 -1.68
N GLY A 369 13.14 6.81 -0.69
CA GLY A 369 14.05 7.88 -0.24
C GLY A 369 14.62 8.71 -1.40
N LEU A 370 15.88 9.15 -1.28
CA LEU A 370 16.57 9.90 -2.33
C LEU A 370 17.03 9.03 -3.52
N ASN A 371 17.05 7.70 -3.34
CA ASN A 371 17.29 6.71 -4.39
C ASN A 371 18.64 6.88 -5.13
N LEU A 372 19.72 7.20 -4.41
CA LEU A 372 21.08 7.17 -4.98
C LEU A 372 21.63 5.73 -4.96
N ARG A 373 21.47 5.00 -6.07
CA ARG A 373 21.75 3.56 -6.16
C ARG A 373 23.19 3.18 -5.87
N GLY A 374 24.14 4.03 -6.25
CA GLY A 374 25.58 3.83 -6.02
C GLY A 374 26.00 3.91 -4.55
N TYR A 375 25.09 4.30 -3.66
CA TYR A 375 25.33 4.44 -2.22
C TYR A 375 24.59 3.38 -1.38
N ALA A 376 24.04 2.34 -2.02
CA ALA A 376 23.27 1.29 -1.35
C ALA A 376 24.05 0.63 -0.20
N GLY A 377 23.48 0.62 1.00
CA GLY A 377 24.10 0.05 2.21
C GLY A 377 25.42 0.70 2.64
N TYR A 378 25.80 1.84 2.06
CA TYR A 378 26.98 2.59 2.45
C TYR A 378 26.60 3.72 3.42
N VAL A 379 27.46 3.99 4.40
CA VAL A 379 27.38 5.10 5.35
C VAL A 379 28.40 6.16 4.95
N PRO A 380 28.02 7.19 4.18
CA PRO A 380 28.97 8.21 3.78
C PRO A 380 29.34 9.08 4.98
N VAL A 381 30.64 9.31 5.16
CA VAL A 381 31.20 10.11 6.25
C VAL A 381 31.73 11.44 5.71
N GLU A 382 31.51 12.53 6.45
CA GLU A 382 32.06 13.86 6.18
C GLU A 382 32.66 14.43 7.45
N GLU A 383 33.91 14.87 7.41
CA GLU A 383 34.52 15.65 8.47
C GLU A 383 34.30 17.14 8.22
N ARG A 384 33.78 17.87 9.22
CA ARG A 384 33.67 19.33 9.19
C ARG A 384 34.02 19.90 10.55
N GLU A 385 34.94 20.86 10.58
CA GLU A 385 35.33 21.56 11.81
C GLU A 385 35.83 20.57 12.91
N GLY A 386 36.53 19.51 12.50
CA GLY A 386 37.01 18.46 13.42
C GLY A 386 35.94 17.50 13.94
N ALA A 387 34.69 17.62 13.50
CA ALA A 387 33.59 16.72 13.85
C ALA A 387 33.21 15.81 12.67
N ILE A 388 32.94 14.54 12.98
CA ILE A 388 32.55 13.51 12.01
C ILE A 388 31.03 13.45 11.90
N TYR A 389 30.53 13.58 10.67
CA TYR A 389 29.12 13.49 10.33
C TYR A 389 28.85 12.35 9.36
N THR A 390 27.63 11.83 9.37
CA THR A 390 27.15 10.84 8.40
C THR A 390 26.03 11.37 7.54
N ALA A 391 25.93 10.86 6.30
CA ALA A 391 24.98 11.32 5.30
C ALA A 391 24.09 10.20 4.74
N PHE A 392 23.87 9.10 5.46
CA PHE A 392 23.06 7.97 4.97
C PHE A 392 21.57 8.10 5.32
N LYS A 393 21.25 8.73 6.47
CA LYS A 393 19.90 9.06 6.91
C LYS A 393 19.84 10.49 7.48
N GLY A 394 18.70 11.15 7.29
CA GLY A 394 18.46 12.55 7.65
C GLY A 394 16.99 12.92 7.75
N THR A 395 16.68 14.18 8.08
CA THR A 395 15.29 14.70 8.10
C THR A 395 14.90 15.41 6.82
N SER A 396 15.87 16.01 6.13
CA SER A 396 15.67 16.81 4.92
C SER A 396 16.68 16.43 3.86
N GLY A 397 16.30 16.61 2.60
CA GLY A 397 17.15 16.32 1.46
C GLY A 397 16.40 16.49 0.15
N MET A 398 17.14 16.49 -0.95
CA MET A 398 16.57 16.50 -2.29
C MET A 398 17.39 15.66 -3.24
N ALA A 399 16.74 15.08 -4.24
CA ALA A 399 17.40 14.30 -5.27
C ALA A 399 16.69 14.43 -6.62
N MET A 400 17.47 14.23 -7.67
CA MET A 400 17.02 14.06 -9.04
C MET A 400 17.55 12.72 -9.55
N ASN A 401 16.66 11.90 -10.06
CA ASN A 401 16.95 10.59 -10.63
C ASN A 401 16.49 10.58 -12.08
N VAL A 402 17.32 10.06 -12.98
CA VAL A 402 17.02 9.94 -14.40
C VAL A 402 17.28 8.51 -14.85
N GLU A 403 16.34 7.92 -15.59
CA GLU A 403 16.51 6.67 -16.32
C GLU A 403 16.19 6.90 -17.81
N ILE A 404 17.07 6.43 -18.68
CA ILE A 404 16.89 6.47 -20.13
C ILE A 404 16.81 5.02 -20.63
N GLU A 405 15.61 4.54 -20.89
CA GLU A 405 15.40 3.21 -21.45
C GLU A 405 15.60 3.21 -22.97
N PHE A 406 16.51 2.36 -23.45
CA PHE A 406 16.85 2.22 -24.87
C PHE A 406 16.47 0.85 -25.46
N SER A 407 15.65 0.09 -24.74
CA SER A 407 15.19 -1.27 -25.11
C SER A 407 14.39 -1.33 -26.41
N ASN A 408 13.86 -0.19 -26.87
CA ASN A 408 13.18 -0.11 -28.17
C ASN A 408 14.16 -0.05 -29.35
N TYR A 409 15.42 0.34 -29.11
CA TYR A 409 16.51 0.20 -30.09
C TYR A 409 17.09 -1.21 -30.07
N ILE A 410 17.35 -1.75 -28.89
CA ILE A 410 17.92 -3.10 -28.71
C ILE A 410 16.84 -4.00 -28.11
N LYS A 411 16.08 -4.68 -28.98
CA LYS A 411 15.00 -5.59 -28.57
C LYS A 411 15.58 -6.91 -28.04
N TRP A 412 16.04 -6.91 -26.79
CA TRP A 412 16.45 -8.14 -26.13
C TRP A 412 15.21 -8.96 -25.72
N ARG A 413 14.82 -9.91 -26.58
CA ARG A 413 13.63 -10.76 -26.39
C ARG A 413 13.96 -12.23 -26.66
N PRO A 414 14.53 -12.96 -25.69
CA PRO A 414 14.81 -14.38 -25.84
C PRO A 414 13.54 -15.14 -26.24
N ALA A 415 13.60 -15.90 -27.34
CA ALA A 415 12.42 -16.51 -27.96
C ALA A 415 11.63 -17.41 -27.00
N PHE A 416 12.34 -18.13 -26.12
CA PHE A 416 11.77 -19.06 -25.16
C PHE A 416 10.96 -18.34 -24.06
N PHE A 417 11.44 -17.21 -23.52
CA PHE A 417 10.81 -16.53 -22.37
C PHE A 417 9.97 -15.29 -22.73
N ARG A 418 9.93 -14.85 -23.98
CA ARG A 418 9.27 -13.58 -24.41
C ARG A 418 7.79 -13.44 -24.00
N LYS A 419 7.10 -14.57 -23.80
CA LYS A 419 5.68 -14.61 -23.37
C LYS A 419 5.52 -14.23 -21.91
N TRP A 420 6.47 -14.63 -21.05
CA TRP A 420 6.37 -14.50 -19.59
C TRP A 420 7.22 -13.34 -19.05
N ILE A 421 8.38 -13.09 -19.66
CA ILE A 421 9.37 -12.13 -19.18
C ILE A 421 9.54 -11.00 -20.20
N LYS A 422 9.57 -9.76 -19.71
CA LYS A 422 10.03 -8.57 -20.43
C LYS A 422 11.38 -8.15 -19.83
N ALA A 423 12.38 -7.93 -20.66
CA ALA A 423 13.66 -7.37 -20.24
C ALA A 423 13.81 -5.96 -20.81
N ASP A 424 14.10 -4.99 -19.95
CA ASP A 424 14.34 -3.61 -20.32
C ASP A 424 15.74 -3.18 -19.85
N ALA A 425 16.62 -2.78 -20.78
CA ALA A 425 17.88 -2.12 -20.50
C ALA A 425 17.74 -0.59 -20.48
N TYR A 426 18.48 0.05 -19.59
CA TYR A 426 18.49 1.50 -19.39
C TYR A 426 19.85 2.00 -18.89
N ALA A 427 20.10 3.29 -19.12
CA ALA A 427 21.15 4.03 -18.45
C ALA A 427 20.51 4.88 -17.34
N PHE A 428 21.25 5.13 -16.27
CA PHE A 428 20.75 5.95 -15.18
C PHE A 428 21.79 6.94 -14.63
N ALA A 429 21.28 8.01 -14.05
CA ALA A 429 22.07 8.98 -13.28
C ALA A 429 21.24 9.50 -12.12
N ASP A 430 21.81 9.45 -10.92
CA ASP A 430 21.18 9.91 -9.68
C ASP A 430 22.07 10.97 -9.04
N ALA A 431 21.46 12.03 -8.51
CA ALA A 431 22.18 13.05 -7.75
C ALA A 431 21.32 13.57 -6.61
N GLY A 432 21.92 13.84 -5.45
CA GLY A 432 21.20 14.38 -4.32
C GLY A 432 22.07 14.92 -3.18
N ILE A 433 21.39 15.60 -2.26
CA ILE A 433 21.93 16.13 -1.01
C ILE A 433 20.99 15.76 0.13
N ILE A 434 21.54 15.59 1.32
CA ILE A 434 20.79 15.23 2.53
C ILE A 434 21.37 15.96 3.73
N ASN A 435 20.56 16.20 4.76
CA ASN A 435 21.09 16.69 6.02
C ASN A 435 22.06 15.69 6.64
N LEU A 436 23.13 16.22 7.20
CA LEU A 436 24.12 15.48 7.96
C LEU A 436 23.58 15.11 9.35
N SER A 437 24.01 13.96 9.82
CA SER A 437 23.73 13.45 11.15
C SER A 437 25.03 13.37 11.95
N SER A 438 25.01 13.88 13.17
CA SER A 438 26.13 13.76 14.12
C SER A 438 26.01 12.42 14.84
N ASN A 439 27.10 11.66 14.90
CA ASN A 439 27.09 10.37 15.62
C ASN A 439 27.52 10.57 17.07
N GLN A 440 26.85 9.90 18.00
CA GLN A 440 27.35 9.78 19.38
C GLN A 440 28.33 8.61 19.46
N SER A 441 29.51 8.84 20.03
CA SER A 441 30.52 7.81 20.35
C SER A 441 30.94 6.91 19.18
N GLY A 442 30.93 7.43 17.94
CA GLY A 442 31.36 6.70 16.75
C GLY A 442 30.38 5.65 16.22
N VAL A 443 29.18 5.51 16.81
CA VAL A 443 28.18 4.54 16.35
C VAL A 443 27.18 5.22 15.40
N TYR A 444 27.18 4.83 14.12
CA TYR A 444 26.40 5.50 13.09
C TYR A 444 24.87 5.38 13.26
N ASN A 445 24.38 4.32 13.90
CA ASN A 445 22.94 4.09 14.07
C ASN A 445 22.30 4.99 15.15
N GLN A 446 23.12 5.59 16.02
CA GLN A 446 22.74 6.56 17.06
C GLN A 446 23.12 7.98 16.63
N SER A 447 22.31 8.54 15.74
CA SER A 447 22.60 9.81 15.09
C SER A 447 21.62 10.91 15.52
N THR A 448 22.16 12.09 15.81
CA THR A 448 21.39 13.34 16.00
C THR A 448 21.41 14.14 14.70
N TYR A 449 20.22 14.41 14.16
CA TYR A 449 20.09 15.16 12.91
C TYR A 449 20.51 16.62 13.07
N THR A 450 21.28 17.12 12.10
CA THR A 450 21.73 18.51 12.08
C THR A 450 21.04 19.30 10.97
N SER A 451 21.23 20.63 10.97
CA SER A 451 20.86 21.51 9.86
C SER A 451 21.92 21.61 8.77
N LYS A 452 23.10 20.98 8.94
CA LYS A 452 24.20 21.03 7.98
C LYS A 452 23.83 20.16 6.77
N LEU A 453 23.89 20.72 5.57
CA LEU A 453 23.71 19.96 4.33
C LEU A 453 24.99 19.21 3.98
N SER A 454 24.85 17.96 3.57
CA SER A 454 25.94 17.16 3.03
C SER A 454 26.45 17.73 1.71
N ALA A 455 27.67 17.37 1.33
CA ALA A 455 28.11 17.63 -0.02
C ALA A 455 27.27 16.82 -1.03
N TRP A 456 27.08 17.36 -2.23
CA TRP A 456 26.32 16.66 -3.27
C TRP A 456 26.96 15.31 -3.59
N ARG A 457 26.10 14.31 -3.74
CA ARG A 457 26.45 12.94 -4.11
C ARG A 457 25.78 12.61 -5.42
N ALA A 458 26.48 11.89 -6.27
CA ALA A 458 25.94 11.44 -7.53
C ALA A 458 26.52 10.09 -7.91
N ASP A 459 25.70 9.32 -8.62
CA ASP A 459 26.09 8.09 -9.24
C ASP A 459 25.52 8.00 -10.67
N ALA A 460 26.16 7.19 -11.50
CA ALA A 460 25.69 6.93 -12.85
C ALA A 460 26.07 5.52 -13.28
N GLY A 461 25.27 4.93 -14.14
CA GLY A 461 25.45 3.54 -14.52
C GLY A 461 24.49 3.05 -15.58
N ILE A 462 24.50 1.73 -15.75
CA ILE A 462 23.59 1.01 -16.63
C ILE A 462 22.83 -0.03 -15.82
N GLY A 463 21.59 -0.32 -16.20
CA GLY A 463 20.76 -1.29 -15.52
C GLY A 463 19.90 -2.10 -16.46
N ALA A 464 19.38 -3.21 -15.93
CA ALA A 464 18.43 -4.08 -16.60
C ALA A 464 17.30 -4.45 -15.65
N ALA A 465 16.06 -4.31 -16.11
CA ALA A 465 14.85 -4.71 -15.39
C ALA A 465 14.18 -5.91 -16.07
N PHE A 466 13.94 -6.96 -15.30
CA PHE A 466 13.27 -8.19 -15.69
C PHE A 466 11.88 -8.21 -15.07
N THR A 467 10.85 -8.06 -15.91
CA THR A 467 9.45 -8.06 -15.49
C THR A 467 8.78 -9.37 -15.86
N ILE A 468 8.37 -10.14 -14.85
CA ILE A 468 7.46 -11.26 -15.02
C ILE A 468 6.05 -10.67 -15.19
N LYS A 469 5.57 -10.65 -16.43
CA LYS A 469 4.35 -9.93 -16.83
C LYS A 469 3.15 -10.85 -17.05
N ASN A 470 3.36 -12.15 -17.16
CA ASN A 470 2.32 -13.11 -17.50
C ASN A 470 2.48 -14.38 -16.68
N TYR A 471 1.46 -14.67 -15.87
CA TYR A 471 1.37 -15.85 -15.01
C TYR A 471 0.37 -16.89 -15.57
N GLY A 472 0.18 -16.90 -16.89
CA GLY A 472 -0.73 -17.82 -17.58
C GLY A 472 -2.20 -17.48 -17.28
N PRO A 473 -2.99 -18.39 -16.68
CA PRO A 473 -4.41 -18.15 -16.40
C PRO A 473 -4.65 -17.12 -15.28
N PHE A 474 -3.63 -16.76 -14.50
CA PHE A 474 -3.75 -15.85 -13.37
C PHE A 474 -3.59 -14.39 -13.80
N THR A 475 -4.69 -13.75 -14.18
CA THR A 475 -4.68 -12.38 -14.75
C THR A 475 -4.59 -11.29 -13.69
N ARG A 476 -4.94 -11.57 -12.44
CA ARG A 476 -4.91 -10.59 -11.34
C ARG A 476 -3.61 -10.56 -10.54
N VAL A 477 -2.63 -11.39 -10.90
CA VAL A 477 -1.31 -11.38 -10.24
C VAL A 477 -0.53 -10.15 -10.69
N LYS A 478 -0.07 -9.36 -9.72
CA LYS A 478 0.76 -8.18 -10.00
C LYS A 478 2.10 -8.60 -10.63
N PRO A 479 2.56 -7.92 -11.70
CA PRO A 479 3.87 -8.17 -12.26
C PRO A 479 4.99 -8.03 -11.22
N LEU A 480 5.93 -8.97 -11.22
CA LEU A 480 7.16 -8.87 -10.42
C LEU A 480 8.27 -8.29 -11.29
N VAL A 481 8.92 -7.24 -10.80
CA VAL A 481 10.10 -6.66 -11.44
C VAL A 481 11.31 -6.98 -10.57
N LEU A 482 12.36 -7.52 -11.17
CA LEU A 482 13.69 -7.63 -10.59
C LEU A 482 14.62 -6.73 -11.40
N ARG A 483 15.45 -5.95 -10.74
CA ARG A 483 16.44 -5.10 -11.42
C ARG A 483 17.85 -5.47 -10.99
N ILE A 484 18.77 -5.33 -11.93
CA ILE A 484 20.21 -5.37 -11.71
C ILE A 484 20.74 -4.04 -12.24
N ASP A 485 21.28 -3.22 -11.34
CA ASP A 485 21.91 -1.95 -11.68
C ASP A 485 23.42 -2.07 -11.48
N LEU A 486 24.17 -1.47 -12.38
CA LEU A 486 25.63 -1.38 -12.32
C LEU A 486 26.01 0.11 -12.16
N PRO A 487 26.14 0.62 -10.91
CA PRO A 487 26.64 1.97 -10.67
C PRO A 487 28.14 2.06 -11.02
N LEU A 488 28.42 2.41 -12.27
CA LEU A 488 29.78 2.45 -12.80
C LEU A 488 30.57 3.65 -12.29
N PHE A 489 29.89 4.74 -11.93
CA PHE A 489 30.49 5.96 -11.40
C PHE A 489 29.82 6.37 -10.09
N ILE A 490 30.62 6.79 -9.11
CA ILE A 490 30.19 7.54 -7.93
C ILE A 490 31.13 8.71 -7.71
N ASN A 491 30.62 9.88 -7.32
CA ASN A 491 31.46 11.07 -7.13
C ASN A 491 32.15 11.13 -5.76
N ARG A 492 31.72 10.30 -4.80
CA ARG A 492 32.29 10.20 -3.44
C ARG A 492 32.36 8.74 -3.03
N THR A 493 33.58 8.27 -2.80
CA THR A 493 33.90 6.84 -2.64
C THR A 493 34.10 6.47 -1.17
N PRO A 494 33.87 5.19 -0.80
CA PRO A 494 34.32 4.66 0.48
C PRO A 494 35.85 4.71 0.60
N ALA A 495 36.37 4.88 1.81
CA ALA A 495 37.81 4.94 2.06
C ALA A 495 38.56 3.68 1.57
N ASN A 496 37.94 2.51 1.73
CA ASN A 496 38.52 1.22 1.33
C ASN A 496 38.30 0.87 -0.15
N ALA A 497 37.58 1.70 -0.91
CA ALA A 497 37.33 1.51 -2.34
C ALA A 497 37.34 2.87 -3.06
N PRO A 498 38.52 3.52 -3.16
CA PRO A 498 38.65 4.94 -3.52
C PRO A 498 38.34 5.24 -4.99
N ASP A 499 38.20 4.23 -5.84
CA ASP A 499 38.00 4.39 -7.28
C ASP A 499 36.64 5.00 -7.62
N TYR A 500 36.62 6.17 -8.24
CA TYR A 500 35.38 6.81 -8.70
C TYR A 500 34.63 5.94 -9.72
N THR A 501 35.37 5.23 -10.57
CA THR A 501 34.83 4.31 -11.57
C THR A 501 35.19 2.88 -11.22
N ALA A 502 34.20 2.04 -10.96
CA ALA A 502 34.41 0.63 -10.64
C ALA A 502 33.19 -0.22 -11.03
N PHE A 503 33.40 -1.53 -11.21
CA PHE A 503 32.33 -2.49 -11.40
C PHE A 503 31.59 -2.75 -10.08
N ARG A 504 30.62 -1.90 -9.78
CA ARG A 504 29.67 -2.09 -8.68
C ARG A 504 28.38 -2.66 -9.24
N TRP A 505 27.65 -3.39 -8.40
CA TRP A 505 26.36 -3.94 -8.78
C TRP A 505 25.42 -3.98 -7.58
N VAL A 506 24.15 -3.69 -7.85
CA VAL A 506 23.06 -3.76 -6.88
C VAL A 506 21.84 -4.43 -7.50
N VAL A 507 21.09 -5.13 -6.67
CA VAL A 507 19.85 -5.84 -7.03
C VAL A 507 18.69 -5.20 -6.31
N GLY A 508 17.58 -5.02 -7.02
CA GLY A 508 16.36 -4.47 -6.43
C GLY A 508 15.09 -5.20 -6.83
N ILE A 509 14.06 -5.05 -6.00
CA ILE A 509 12.75 -5.67 -6.19
C ILE A 509 11.72 -4.56 -6.47
N GLY A 510 11.17 -4.53 -7.67
CA GLY A 510 10.34 -3.43 -8.16
C GLY A 510 11.12 -2.46 -9.04
N ARG A 511 10.46 -1.37 -9.45
CA ARG A 511 11.07 -0.24 -10.17
C ARG A 511 11.62 0.80 -9.18
N CYS A 512 12.50 1.69 -9.66
CA CYS A 512 13.08 2.75 -8.83
C CYS A 512 12.06 3.83 -8.51
N PHE A 513 11.19 4.19 -9.46
CA PHE A 513 10.12 5.16 -9.32
C PHE A 513 9.08 5.07 -10.45
#